data_AF-A0A6V7J5R4-F1
#
_entry.id   AF-A0A6V7J5R4-F1
#
_cell.length_a   1.000
_cell.length_b   1.000
_cell.length_c   1.000
_cell.angle_alpha   90.00
_cell.angle_beta   90.00
_cell.angle_gamma   90.00
#
_symmetry.space_group_name_H-M   'P 1'
#
loop_
_entity.id
_entity.type
_entity.pdbx_description
1 polymer ?
#
loop_
_entity_poly.entity_id
_entity_poly.type
_entity_poly.pdbx_seq_one_letter_code
_entity_poly.pdbx_strand_id
1 'polypeptide(L)'
;YQKMLRLLKKYTFGYHMSSAKSSERVPTRSIIASSYPGALSSQDEYYILQGKGARNVMVVAGTPLATTKISKETEKGEIIISEKSES
;
A
#
# COMPACT_ATOMS: atom_id res chain seq x y z
N TYR A 1 8.60 -0.28 17.40
CA TYR A 1 8.15 -1.68 17.52
C TYR A 1 6.73 -1.87 18.08
N GLN A 2 5.97 -0.82 18.38
CA GLN A 2 4.60 -0.95 18.92
C GLN A 2 3.60 -1.61 17.95
N LYS A 3 3.88 -1.61 16.64
CA LYS A 3 3.07 -2.24 15.60
C LYS A 3 3.70 -3.56 15.10
N MET A 4 3.99 -4.51 15.99
CA MET A 4 4.54 -5.82 15.60
C MET A 4 3.56 -6.99 15.78
N LEU A 5 2.34 -6.72 16.23
CA LEU A 5 1.29 -7.73 16.20
C LEU A 5 0.79 -7.87 14.75
N ARG A 6 1.12 -8.98 14.09
CA ARG A 6 0.88 -9.21 12.66
C ARG A 6 -0.17 -10.29 12.43
N LEU A 7 -0.89 -10.18 11.32
CA LEU A 7 -1.74 -11.24 10.78
C LEU A 7 -1.46 -11.41 9.28
N LEU A 8 -1.57 -12.63 8.79
CA LEU A 8 -1.73 -12.90 7.37
C LEU A 8 -3.22 -13.05 7.07
N LYS A 9 -3.79 -12.18 6.25
CA LYS A 9 -5.22 -12.17 5.95
C LYS A 9 -5.48 -12.70 4.56
N LYS A 10 -6.41 -13.63 4.44
CA LYS A 10 -6.96 -14.10 3.18
C LYS A 10 -8.43 -13.69 3.09
N TYR A 11 -8.74 -12.89 2.10
CA TYR A 11 -10.10 -12.53 1.76
C TYR A 11 -10.52 -13.23 0.47
N THR A 12 -11.76 -13.70 0.40
CA THR A 12 -12.35 -14.23 -0.83
C THR A 12 -13.74 -13.66 -0.97
N PHE A 13 -13.86 -12.65 -1.82
CA PHE A 13 -15.11 -11.90 -1.98
C PHE A 13 -15.92 -12.37 -3.19
N GLY A 14 -17.23 -12.19 -3.12
CA GLY A 14 -18.17 -12.49 -4.22
C GLY A 14 -18.46 -11.28 -5.12
N TYR A 15 -17.57 -10.28 -5.16
CA TYR A 15 -17.82 -9.02 -5.85
C TYR A 15 -17.91 -9.16 -7.38
N HIS A 16 -18.72 -8.29 -7.98
CA HIS A 16 -18.91 -8.17 -9.42
C HIS A 16 -18.36 -6.83 -9.90
N MET A 17 -17.99 -6.75 -11.18
CA MET A 17 -17.41 -5.54 -11.79
C MET A 17 -18.39 -4.37 -11.80
N SER A 18 -19.70 -4.65 -11.85
CA SER A 18 -20.77 -3.65 -11.82
C SER A 18 -21.98 -4.18 -11.07
N SER A 19 -23.00 -3.32 -10.88
CA SER A 19 -24.28 -3.68 -10.27
C SER A 19 -25.23 -4.43 -11.21
N ALA A 20 -24.89 -4.59 -12.48
CA ALA A 20 -25.72 -5.29 -13.45
C ALA A 20 -25.86 -6.78 -13.09
N LYS A 21 -27.06 -7.34 -13.28
CA LYS A 21 -27.36 -8.75 -12.94
C LYS A 21 -26.51 -9.77 -13.71
N SER A 22 -26.09 -9.43 -14.93
CA SER A 22 -25.22 -10.23 -15.80
C SER A 22 -23.74 -9.86 -15.68
N SER A 23 -23.36 -9.02 -14.71
CA SER A 23 -21.98 -8.58 -14.56
C SER A 23 -21.05 -9.76 -14.30
N GLU A 24 -19.86 -9.71 -14.88
CA GLU A 24 -18.81 -10.66 -14.53
C GLU A 24 -18.28 -10.40 -13.11
N ARG A 25 -17.73 -11.45 -12.50
CA ARG A 25 -17.07 -11.36 -11.19
C ARG A 25 -15.72 -10.69 -11.31
N VAL A 26 -15.28 -10.02 -10.24
CA VAL A 26 -13.90 -9.50 -10.14
C VAL A 26 -12.91 -10.64 -10.40
N PRO A 27 -11.97 -10.49 -11.35
CA PRO A 27 -10.99 -11.52 -11.65
C PRO A 27 -10.17 -11.90 -10.43
N THR A 28 -9.64 -10.92 -9.69
CA THR A 28 -8.77 -11.05 -8.51
C THR A 28 -9.53 -11.06 -7.19
N ARG A 29 -10.51 -11.96 -7.05
CA ARG A 29 -11.39 -11.98 -5.86
C ARG A 29 -10.77 -12.59 -4.60
N SER A 30 -9.68 -13.34 -4.74
CA SER A 30 -8.93 -13.91 -3.63
C SER A 30 -7.69 -13.06 -3.39
N ILE A 31 -7.60 -12.46 -2.20
CA ILE A 31 -6.58 -11.48 -1.82
C ILE A 31 -5.90 -12.01 -0.56
N ILE A 32 -4.58 -12.19 -0.61
CA ILE A 32 -3.76 -12.56 0.54
C ILE A 32 -2.83 -11.38 0.83
N ALA A 33 -2.78 -10.91 2.09
CA ALA A 33 -1.99 -9.75 2.46
C ALA A 33 -1.39 -9.89 3.87
N SER A 34 -0.16 -9.41 4.07
CA SER A 34 0.36 -9.15 5.42
C SER A 34 -0.39 -7.95 6.00
N SER A 35 -0.82 -8.01 7.26
CA SER A 35 -1.68 -6.98 7.86
C SER A 35 -1.56 -6.97 9.40
N TYR A 36 -2.44 -6.19 10.04
CA TYR A 36 -2.46 -5.88 11.47
C TYR A 36 -3.89 -6.03 12.03
N PRO A 37 -4.08 -6.27 13.34
CA PRO A 37 -5.42 -6.35 13.92
C PRO A 37 -6.23 -5.07 13.63
N GLY A 38 -7.51 -5.21 13.30
CA GLY A 38 -8.41 -4.08 12.97
C GLY A 38 -8.19 -3.42 11.61
N ALA A 39 -7.03 -3.58 10.97
CA ALA A 39 -6.80 -3.04 9.63
C ALA A 39 -7.56 -3.83 8.55
N LEU A 40 -8.21 -3.19 7.60
CA LEU A 40 -8.81 -3.88 6.44
C LEU A 40 -7.82 -4.08 5.29
N SER A 41 -6.79 -3.24 5.21
CA SER A 41 -5.72 -3.26 4.21
C SER A 41 -4.40 -3.81 4.77
N SER A 42 -3.38 -3.98 3.91
CA SER A 42 -2.08 -4.52 4.32
C SER A 42 -1.30 -3.62 5.28
N GLN A 43 -1.34 -2.29 5.07
CA GLN A 43 -0.46 -1.29 5.71
C GLN A 43 1.05 -1.47 5.41
N ASP A 44 1.51 -2.68 5.10
CA ASP A 44 2.85 -2.94 4.54
C ASP A 44 2.87 -2.87 3.01
N GLU A 45 1.69 -2.64 2.40
CA GLU A 45 1.50 -2.54 0.95
C GLU A 45 1.88 -3.81 0.16
N TYR A 46 1.77 -5.00 0.77
CA TYR A 46 2.05 -6.29 0.13
C TYR A 46 0.79 -7.15 -0.06
N TYR A 47 0.49 -7.51 -1.31
CA TYR A 47 -0.71 -8.27 -1.71
C TYR A 47 -0.39 -9.35 -2.74
N ILE A 48 -0.98 -10.52 -2.55
CA ILE A 48 -1.06 -11.59 -3.55
C ILE A 48 -2.51 -11.70 -3.98
N LEU A 49 -2.75 -11.51 -5.27
CA LEU A 49 -4.06 -11.50 -5.90
C LEU A 49 -4.20 -12.73 -6.78
N GLN A 50 -5.24 -13.52 -6.54
CA GLN A 50 -5.46 -14.79 -7.22
C GLN A 50 -6.75 -14.77 -8.03
N GLY A 51 -6.61 -15.15 -9.30
CA GLY A 51 -7.68 -15.32 -10.27
C GLY A 51 -8.45 -16.63 -10.15
N LYS A 52 -9.50 -16.79 -10.97
CA LYS A 52 -10.19 -18.08 -11.11
C LYS A 52 -9.19 -19.14 -11.61
N GLY A 53 -9.03 -20.22 -10.85
CA GLY A 53 -8.24 -21.38 -11.25
C GLY A 53 -6.75 -21.35 -10.92
N ALA A 54 -6.29 -20.51 -9.98
CA ALA A 54 -4.89 -20.43 -9.47
C ALA A 54 -3.78 -20.20 -10.52
N ARG A 55 -4.12 -20.13 -11.81
CA ARG A 55 -3.19 -19.93 -12.92
C ARG A 55 -2.77 -18.48 -13.12
N ASN A 56 -3.58 -17.53 -12.64
CA ASN A 56 -3.31 -16.10 -12.75
C ASN A 56 -3.07 -15.55 -11.35
N VAL A 57 -1.79 -15.36 -11.01
CA VAL A 57 -1.35 -14.75 -9.75
C VAL A 57 -0.70 -13.41 -10.07
N MET A 58 -1.13 -12.36 -9.38
CA MET A 58 -0.50 -11.04 -9.43
C MET A 58 0.01 -10.70 -8.04
N VAL A 59 1.22 -10.17 -7.95
CA VAL A 59 1.81 -9.66 -6.71
C VAL A 59 1.90 -8.15 -6.82
N VAL A 60 1.42 -7.45 -5.80
CA VAL A 60 1.51 -6.00 -5.68
C VAL A 60 2.28 -5.69 -4.41
N ALA A 61 3.36 -4.93 -4.55
CA ALA A 61 4.19 -4.48 -3.44
C ALA A 61 4.56 -3.01 -3.67
N GLY A 62 4.65 -2.24 -2.60
CA GLY A 62 5.00 -0.83 -2.66
C GLY A 62 5.79 -0.39 -1.44
N THR A 63 6.41 0.78 -1.57
CA THR A 63 6.93 1.54 -0.45
C THR A 63 6.49 2.99 -0.59
N PRO A 64 6.19 3.68 0.52
CA PRO A 64 5.75 5.06 0.46
C PRO A 64 6.89 5.97 -0.01
N LEU A 65 6.59 6.83 -1.00
CA LEU A 65 7.49 7.91 -1.40
C LEU A 65 7.30 9.10 -0.46
N ALA A 66 8.38 9.54 0.19
CA ALA A 66 8.36 10.77 0.98
C ALA A 66 8.30 11.98 0.03
N THR A 67 7.32 12.87 0.22
CA THR A 67 7.24 14.12 -0.52
C THR A 67 7.66 15.29 0.35
N THR A 68 8.76 15.94 -0.01
CA THR A 68 9.20 17.18 0.63
C THR A 68 8.62 18.35 -0.18
N LYS A 69 7.71 19.12 0.40
CA LYS A 69 7.32 20.41 -0.19
C LYS A 69 8.44 21.40 0.08
N ILE A 70 9.16 21.80 -0.97
CA ILE A 70 10.00 22.99 -0.89
C ILE A 70 9.03 24.18 -0.86
N SER A 71 8.79 24.74 0.33
CA SER A 71 8.18 26.06 0.43
C SER A 71 9.11 27.05 -0.25
N LYS A 72 8.60 27.80 -1.24
CA LYS A 72 9.30 28.97 -1.74
C LYS A 72 9.34 30.02 -0.63
N GLU A 73 10.29 29.92 0.28
CA GLU A 73 10.83 31.12 0.92
C GLU A 73 11.90 31.66 -0.02
N THR A 74 11.47 32.57 -0.89
CA THR A 74 12.37 33.50 -1.56
C THR A 74 11.83 34.88 -1.23
N GLU A 75 12.40 35.49 -0.20
CA GLU A 75 12.99 36.83 -0.21
C GLU A 75 13.15 37.35 1.22
N LYS A 76 14.32 37.09 1.81
CA LYS A 76 15.13 37.99 2.68
C LYS A 76 15.90 37.18 3.73
N GLY A 77 17.23 37.26 3.64
CA GLY A 77 18.12 36.97 4.78
C GLY A 77 19.10 35.83 4.53
N GLU A 78 20.32 36.24 4.16
CA GLU A 78 21.62 35.61 4.41
C GLU A 78 21.78 34.08 4.37
N ILE A 79 22.62 33.65 3.44
CA ILE A 79 23.24 32.33 3.42
C ILE A 79 24.25 32.26 4.57
N ILE A 80 23.93 31.49 5.63
CA ILE A 80 24.92 31.00 6.57
C ILE A 80 25.12 29.51 6.30
N ILE A 81 26.25 29.19 5.66
CA ILE A 81 26.70 27.81 5.48
C ILE A 81 27.30 27.38 6.81
N SER A 82 26.62 26.49 7.54
CA SER A 82 27.24 25.76 8.65
C SER A 82 27.43 24.31 8.24
N GLU A 83 28.64 23.97 7.80
CA GLU A 83 29.11 22.58 7.79
C GLU A 83 29.02 22.03 9.22
N LYS A 84 28.43 20.83 9.36
CA LYS A 84 28.57 20.08 10.60
C LYS A 84 29.21 18.73 10.27
N SER A 85 30.46 18.61 10.72
CA SER A 85 31.26 17.40 10.70
C SER A 85 30.57 16.28 11.46
N GLU A 86 30.60 15.08 10.88
CA GLU A 86 30.30 13.83 11.56
C GLU A 86 31.31 13.59 12.70
N SER A 87 30.81 13.05 13.81
CA SER A 87 31.57 12.43 14.90
C SER A 87 30.86 11.17 15.31
#